data_AF-A0A6S7EAM8-F1
#
_entry.id   AF-A0A6S7EAM8-F1
#
_cell.length_a   1.000
_cell.length_b   1.000
_cell.length_c   1.000
_cell.angle_alpha   90.00
_cell.angle_beta   90.00
_cell.angle_gamma   90.00
#
_symmetry.space_group_name_H-M   'P 1'
#
loop_
_entity.id
_entity.type
_entity.pdbx_description
1 polymer ?
#
loop_
_entity_poly.entity_id
_entity_poly.type
_entity_poly.pdbx_seq_one_letter_code
_entity_poly.pdbx_strand_id
1 'polypeptide(L)'
;MSDMRISGFAFDRGLDGISYAGREAAGQHLPERQELAPPTDGVKAQLAQLLDTPNTGRYLDQQLRPAIANRDLLLPGKFAQTLQATLDSLAAAAEQRQDASPDEARALNRAVRLLKDEAGLRDLVTMYRSALYQG
;
A
#
# COMPACT_ATOMS: atom_id res chain seq x y z
N MET A 1 -10.84 12.85 -31.45
CA MET A 1 -9.36 12.76 -31.47
C MET A 1 -8.82 14.15 -31.26
N SER A 2 -7.99 14.31 -30.24
CA SER A 2 -7.74 15.61 -29.58
C SER A 2 -6.68 16.42 -30.32
N ASP A 3 -7.11 17.57 -30.84
CA ASP A 3 -6.35 18.55 -31.63
C ASP A 3 -5.43 19.35 -30.69
N MET A 4 -4.12 19.10 -30.72
CA MET A 4 -3.15 19.80 -29.88
C MET A 4 -2.65 21.04 -30.62
N ARG A 5 -3.29 22.18 -30.37
CA ARG A 5 -2.95 23.47 -30.99
C ARG A 5 -1.81 24.16 -30.24
N ILE A 6 -0.61 24.07 -30.78
CA ILE A 6 0.50 24.97 -30.44
C ILE A 6 0.55 26.05 -31.53
N SER A 7 0.53 27.30 -31.10
CA SER A 7 0.50 28.53 -31.90
C SER A 7 1.09 28.42 -33.32
N GLY A 8 0.20 28.42 -34.32
CA GLY A 8 0.52 28.86 -35.69
C GLY A 8 0.89 27.80 -36.72
N PHE A 9 1.08 26.53 -36.37
CA PHE A 9 1.49 25.51 -37.35
C PHE A 9 0.58 24.27 -37.32
N ALA A 10 -0.17 24.07 -38.40
CA ALA A 10 -0.95 22.86 -38.65
C ALA A 10 -0.08 21.87 -39.43
N PHE A 11 0.31 20.76 -38.80
CA PHE A 11 1.09 19.68 -39.43
C PHE A 11 0.13 18.61 -39.96
N ASP A 12 -0.32 18.76 -41.21
CA ASP A 12 -1.19 17.77 -41.86
C ASP A 12 -0.59 17.15 -43.15
N ARG A 13 0.73 17.29 -43.34
CA ARG A 13 1.49 16.55 -44.36
C ARG A 13 2.86 16.14 -43.82
N GLY A 14 3.26 14.91 -44.11
CA GLY A 14 4.56 14.35 -43.72
C GLY A 14 5.75 15.12 -44.30
N LEU A 15 6.94 14.84 -43.76
CA LEU A 15 8.20 15.47 -44.18
C LEU A 15 8.56 15.04 -45.62
N ASP A 16 8.40 15.94 -46.59
CA ASP A 16 8.63 15.67 -48.03
C ASP A 16 10.10 15.86 -48.47
N GLY A 17 11.02 16.09 -47.54
CA GLY A 17 12.46 16.16 -47.81
C GLY A 17 13.26 16.98 -46.79
N ILE A 18 14.57 16.72 -46.72
CA ILE A 18 15.52 17.49 -45.91
C ILE A 18 16.38 18.31 -46.87
N SER A 19 16.16 19.61 -46.94
CA SER A 19 17.06 20.55 -47.60
C SER A 19 18.14 20.98 -46.61
N TYR A 20 19.41 20.67 -46.92
CA TYR A 20 20.53 21.31 -46.24
C TYR A 20 20.57 22.76 -46.70
N ALA A 21 20.12 23.68 -45.84
CA ALA A 21 20.25 25.11 -46.07
C ALA A 21 21.74 25.44 -46.20
N GLY A 22 22.16 25.71 -47.44
CA GLY A 22 23.44 26.29 -47.75
C GLY A 22 23.64 27.55 -46.91
N ARG A 23 24.79 27.56 -46.26
CA ARG A 23 25.52 28.60 -45.52
C ARG A 23 25.17 30.07 -45.83
N GLU A 24 23.92 30.50 -45.69
CA GLU A 24 23.50 31.90 -45.90
C GLU A 24 22.10 32.16 -45.27
N ALA A 25 21.91 31.73 -44.02
CA ALA A 25 20.81 32.19 -43.17
C ALA A 25 21.37 33.08 -42.05
N ALA A 26 21.89 34.25 -42.43
CA ALA A 26 22.21 35.30 -41.47
C ALA A 26 20.91 35.88 -40.90
N GLY A 27 20.48 35.43 -39.71
CA GLY A 27 19.44 36.13 -38.95
C GLY A 27 18.54 35.31 -38.02
N GLN A 28 18.66 33.98 -37.96
CA GLN A 28 17.92 33.17 -36.97
C GLN A 28 18.88 32.33 -36.14
N HIS A 29 19.43 32.97 -35.12
CA HIS A 29 20.11 32.28 -34.02
C HIS A 29 19.04 31.53 -33.21
N LEU A 30 19.26 30.24 -32.92
CA LEU A 30 18.51 29.60 -31.84
C LEU A 30 18.77 30.40 -30.55
N PRO A 31 17.80 30.51 -29.63
CA PRO A 31 18.06 31.07 -28.31
C PRO A 31 19.28 30.37 -27.71
N GLU A 32 20.25 31.15 -27.21
CA GLU A 32 21.44 30.56 -26.61
C GLU A 32 21.01 29.58 -25.53
N ARG A 33 21.61 28.38 -25.58
CA ARG A 33 21.41 27.34 -24.58
C ARG A 33 22.00 27.88 -23.28
N GLN A 34 21.19 28.56 -22.47
CA GLN A 34 21.59 28.95 -21.13
C GLN A 34 21.90 27.66 -20.38
N GLU A 35 23.18 27.42 -20.12
CA GLU A 35 23.62 26.51 -19.08
C GLU A 35 23.17 27.13 -17.75
N LEU A 36 21.91 26.87 -17.39
CA LEU A 36 21.42 27.16 -16.06
C LEU A 36 22.34 26.41 -15.10
N ALA A 37 23.06 27.17 -14.25
CA ALA A 37 23.83 26.57 -13.18
C ALA A 37 22.90 25.62 -12.39
N PRO A 38 23.38 24.43 -11.99
CA PRO A 38 22.57 23.54 -11.19
C PRO A 38 22.03 24.31 -9.99
N PRO A 39 20.73 24.16 -9.65
CA PRO A 39 20.13 24.87 -8.52
C PRO A 39 21.03 24.76 -7.29
N THR A 40 21.33 25.89 -6.65
CA THR A 40 22.19 25.93 -5.46
C THR A 40 21.57 25.24 -4.25
N ASP A 41 20.25 25.00 -4.30
CA ASP A 41 19.59 24.10 -3.37
C ASP A 41 20.02 22.67 -3.66
N GLY A 42 20.81 22.10 -2.75
CA GLY A 42 21.33 20.75 -2.89
C GLY A 42 20.19 19.77 -3.22
N VAL A 43 20.38 18.98 -4.27
CA VAL A 43 19.45 17.95 -4.76
C VAL A 43 18.90 17.05 -3.63
N LYS A 44 19.66 16.88 -2.54
CA LYS A 44 19.23 16.18 -1.32
C LYS A 44 18.07 16.85 -0.57
N ALA A 45 18.00 18.18 -0.52
CA ALA A 45 16.92 18.90 0.15
C ALA A 45 15.59 18.75 -0.62
N GLN A 46 15.64 18.80 -1.95
CA GLN A 46 14.47 18.58 -2.81
C GLN A 46 14.01 17.12 -2.79
N LEU A 47 14.93 16.16 -2.79
CA LEU A 47 14.62 14.74 -2.59
C LEU A 47 14.04 14.47 -1.20
N ALA A 48 14.59 15.07 -0.14
CA ALA A 48 14.02 14.98 1.20
C ALA A 48 12.60 15.55 1.24
N GLN A 49 12.36 16.69 0.60
CA GLN A 49 11.02 17.28 0.50
C GLN A 49 10.04 16.40 -0.27
N LEU A 50 10.46 15.73 -1.34
CA LEU A 50 9.64 14.76 -2.08
C LEU A 50 9.39 13.47 -1.29
N LEU A 51 10.37 13.00 -0.51
CA LEU A 51 10.26 11.80 0.32
C LEU A 51 9.45 12.03 1.60
N ASP A 52 9.51 13.24 2.16
CA ASP A 52 8.72 13.69 3.31
C ASP A 52 7.31 14.11 2.93
N THR A 53 7.02 14.31 1.64
CA THR A 53 5.66 14.56 1.17
C THR A 53 4.84 13.29 1.43
N PRO A 54 3.82 13.32 2.33
CA PRO A 54 3.00 12.15 2.58
C PRO A 54 2.20 11.84 1.33
N ASN A 55 2.68 10.87 0.54
CA ASN A 55 1.95 10.34 -0.59
C ASN A 55 0.58 9.87 -0.10
N THR A 56 -0.50 10.22 -0.79
CA THR A 56 -1.87 9.78 -0.49
C THR A 56 -1.92 8.26 -0.26
N GLY A 57 -1.13 7.47 -1.00
CA GLY A 57 -1.00 6.04 -0.77
C GLY A 57 -0.46 5.68 0.63
N ARG A 58 0.57 6.36 1.11
CA ARG A 58 1.12 6.17 2.48
C ARG A 58 0.13 6.60 3.55
N TYR A 59 -0.61 7.68 3.32
CA TYR A 59 -1.66 8.14 4.23
C TYR A 59 -2.79 7.11 4.32
N LEU A 60 -3.27 6.62 3.18
CA LEU A 60 -4.30 5.58 3.13
C LEU A 60 -3.81 4.28 3.78
N ASP A 61 -2.57 3.85 3.51
CA ASP A 61 -1.98 2.68 4.15
C ASP A 61 -1.90 2.82 5.67
N GLN A 62 -1.60 4.02 6.19
CA GLN A 62 -1.59 4.27 7.63
C GLN A 62 -3.00 4.23 8.23
N GLN A 63 -4.00 4.77 7.53
CA GLN A 63 -5.40 4.74 7.98
C GLN A 63 -6.04 3.35 7.89
N LEU A 64 -5.64 2.54 6.92
CA LEU A 64 -6.17 1.19 6.70
C LEU A 64 -5.51 0.13 7.57
N ARG A 65 -4.34 0.43 8.16
CA ARG A 65 -3.67 -0.52 9.06
C ARG A 65 -4.46 -0.65 10.36
N PRO A 66 -4.88 -1.87 10.73
CA PRO A 66 -5.48 -2.08 12.04
C PRO A 66 -4.47 -1.68 13.12
N ALA A 67 -4.95 -1.01 14.17
CA ALA A 67 -4.14 -0.67 15.32
C ALA A 67 -3.80 -1.96 16.09
N ILE A 68 -2.67 -2.57 15.76
CA ILE A 68 -2.19 -3.78 16.41
C ILE A 68 -1.33 -3.37 17.61
N ALA A 69 -1.86 -3.57 18.82
CA ALA A 69 -1.15 -3.24 20.06
C ALA A 69 0.13 -4.08 20.25
N ASN A 70 0.11 -5.34 19.82
CA ASN A 70 1.26 -6.23 19.91
C ASN A 70 1.66 -6.74 18.51
N ARG A 71 2.78 -6.23 17.99
CA ARG A 71 3.32 -6.59 16.67
C ARG A 71 3.68 -8.05 16.53
N ASP A 72 3.97 -8.75 17.64
CA ASP A 72 4.30 -10.18 17.59
C ASP A 72 3.12 -11.02 17.10
N LEU A 73 1.89 -10.52 17.22
CA LEU A 73 0.68 -11.15 16.66
C LEU A 73 0.66 -11.21 15.13
N LEU A 74 1.57 -10.51 14.45
CA LEU A 74 1.75 -10.63 13.00
C LEU A 74 2.49 -11.92 12.62
N LEU A 75 3.22 -12.53 13.55
CA LEU A 75 3.92 -13.79 13.30
C LEU A 75 2.93 -14.95 13.42
N PRO A 76 2.79 -15.81 12.38
CA PRO A 76 1.78 -16.87 12.37
C PRO A 76 1.80 -17.77 13.61
N GLY A 77 3.00 -18.17 14.06
CA GLY A 77 3.16 -19.02 15.24
C GLY A 77 2.76 -18.33 16.54
N LYS A 78 3.11 -17.04 16.70
CA LYS A 78 2.74 -16.25 17.89
C LYS A 78 1.25 -15.95 17.91
N PHE A 79 0.66 -15.69 16.75
CA PHE A 79 -0.78 -15.53 16.61
C PHE A 79 -1.51 -16.80 17.05
N ALA A 80 -1.12 -17.97 16.52
CA ALA A 80 -1.75 -19.24 16.86
C ALA A 80 -1.65 -19.57 18.36
N GLN A 81 -0.47 -19.36 18.95
CA GLN A 81 -0.26 -19.53 20.40
C GLN A 81 -1.14 -18.59 21.23
N THR A 82 -1.21 -17.32 20.84
CA THR A 82 -2.03 -16.33 21.55
C THR A 82 -3.51 -16.63 21.41
N LEU A 83 -3.96 -17.05 20.23
CA LEU A 83 -5.35 -17.45 19.98
C LEU A 83 -5.74 -18.63 20.90
N GLN A 84 -4.90 -19.66 20.98
CA GLN A 84 -5.15 -20.78 21.88
C GLN A 84 -5.19 -20.35 23.35
N ALA A 85 -4.22 -19.54 23.80
CA ALA A 85 -4.21 -19.03 25.16
C ALA A 85 -5.45 -18.18 25.48
N THR A 86 -5.94 -17.38 24.52
CA THR A 86 -7.16 -16.59 24.70
C THR A 86 -8.40 -17.50 24.81
N LEU A 87 -8.50 -18.56 23.99
CA LEU A 87 -9.57 -19.54 24.08
C LEU A 87 -9.61 -20.20 25.45
N ASP A 88 -8.46 -20.65 25.96
CA ASP A 88 -8.34 -21.29 27.26
C ASP A 88 -8.71 -20.32 28.39
N SER A 89 -8.27 -19.06 28.29
CA SER A 89 -8.61 -18.01 29.28
C SER A 89 -10.11 -17.69 29.31
N LEU A 90 -10.76 -17.65 28.15
CA LEU A 90 -12.19 -17.36 28.05
C LEU A 90 -13.04 -18.53 28.53
N ALA A 91 -12.60 -19.77 28.28
CA ALA A 91 -13.25 -20.97 28.81
C ALA A 91 -13.17 -21.00 30.34
N ALA A 92 -11.99 -20.77 30.91
CA ALA A 92 -11.80 -20.70 32.36
C ALA A 92 -12.62 -19.55 32.98
N ALA A 93 -12.67 -18.38 32.34
CA ALA A 93 -13.50 -17.27 32.81
C ALA A 93 -15.00 -17.58 32.75
N ALA A 94 -15.45 -18.35 31.75
CA ALA A 94 -16.84 -18.78 31.65
C ALA A 94 -17.22 -19.75 32.78
N GLU A 95 -16.34 -20.70 33.11
CA GLU A 95 -16.53 -21.65 34.22
C GLU A 95 -16.59 -20.91 35.57
N GLN A 96 -15.69 -19.97 35.82
CA GLN A 96 -15.67 -19.18 37.07
C GLN A 96 -16.94 -18.33 37.25
N ARG A 97 -17.54 -17.87 36.16
CA ARG A 97 -18.76 -17.05 36.19
C ARG A 97 -20.05 -17.86 36.14
N GLN A 98 -19.97 -19.18 36.02
CA GLN A 98 -21.12 -20.05 35.82
C GLN A 98 -22.11 -19.98 36.99
N ASP A 99 -21.60 -19.89 38.22
CA ASP A 99 -22.42 -19.82 39.43
C ASP A 99 -22.81 -18.39 39.82
N ALA A 100 -21.94 -17.41 39.55
CA ALA A 100 -22.14 -16.02 39.97
C ALA A 100 -23.01 -15.21 38.98
N SER A 101 -22.87 -15.46 37.68
CA SER A 101 -23.49 -14.66 36.62
C SER A 101 -23.73 -15.52 35.37
N PRO A 102 -24.82 -16.32 35.34
CA PRO A 102 -25.05 -17.30 34.28
C PRO A 102 -25.20 -16.69 32.88
N ASP A 103 -25.69 -15.45 32.78
CA ASP A 103 -25.82 -14.77 31.50
C ASP A 103 -24.46 -14.33 30.92
N GLU A 104 -23.53 -13.90 31.78
CA GLU A 104 -22.15 -13.61 31.36
C GLU A 104 -21.41 -14.88 30.97
N ALA A 105 -21.59 -15.97 31.73
CA ALA A 105 -21.03 -17.28 31.38
C ALA A 105 -21.55 -17.77 30.01
N ARG A 106 -22.84 -17.56 29.70
CA ARG A 106 -23.40 -17.86 28.36
C ARG A 106 -22.78 -17.00 27.27
N ALA A 107 -22.59 -15.71 27.51
CA ALA A 107 -21.95 -14.80 26.54
C ALA A 107 -20.49 -15.23 26.26
N LEU A 108 -19.73 -15.57 27.30
CA LEU A 108 -18.36 -16.08 27.18
C LEU A 108 -18.32 -17.41 26.42
N ASN A 109 -19.21 -18.35 26.72
CA ASN A 109 -19.30 -19.62 25.99
C ASN A 109 -19.62 -19.43 24.50
N ARG A 110 -20.48 -18.45 24.15
CA ARG A 110 -20.71 -18.09 22.74
C ARG A 110 -19.46 -17.52 22.08
N ALA A 111 -18.72 -16.65 22.79
CA ALA A 111 -17.48 -16.10 22.28
C ALA A 111 -16.43 -17.19 22.04
N VAL A 112 -16.28 -18.14 22.97
CA VAL A 112 -15.41 -19.32 22.82
C VAL A 112 -15.79 -20.14 21.59
N ARG A 113 -17.08 -20.39 21.37
CA ARG A 113 -17.56 -21.12 20.19
C ARG A 113 -17.21 -20.39 18.89
N LEU A 114 -17.47 -19.09 18.83
CA LEU A 114 -17.16 -18.27 17.65
C LEU A 114 -15.65 -18.26 17.34
N LEU A 115 -14.81 -18.11 18.36
CA LEU A 115 -13.35 -18.14 18.20
C LEU A 115 -12.85 -19.51 17.74
N LYS A 116 -13.46 -20.61 18.18
CA LYS A 116 -13.15 -21.96 17.68
C LYS A 116 -13.49 -22.12 16.20
N ASP A 117 -14.66 -21.63 15.78
CA ASP A 117 -15.07 -21.66 14.39
C ASP A 117 -14.08 -20.85 13.52
N GLU A 118 -13.66 -19.69 14.00
CA GLU A 118 -12.67 -18.82 13.33
C GLU A 118 -11.29 -19.49 13.22
N ALA A 119 -10.83 -20.16 14.29
CA ALA A 119 -9.60 -20.95 14.26
C ALA A 119 -9.67 -22.06 13.19
N GLY A 120 -10.78 -22.81 13.13
CA GLY A 120 -10.99 -23.86 12.14
C GLY A 120 -10.98 -23.33 10.69
N LEU A 121 -11.56 -22.16 10.45
CA LEU A 121 -11.52 -21.52 9.13
C LEU A 121 -10.09 -21.16 8.70
N ARG A 122 -9.25 -20.71 9.64
CA ARG A 122 -7.83 -20.40 9.36
C ARG A 122 -7.02 -21.64 9.03
N ASP A 123 -7.28 -22.74 9.72
CA ASP A 123 -6.65 -24.02 9.43
C ASP A 123 -7.03 -24.52 8.04
N LEU A 124 -8.31 -24.40 7.68
CA LEU A 124 -8.83 -24.75 6.36
C LEU A 124 -8.18 -23.91 5.25
N VAL A 125 -8.04 -22.59 5.44
CA VAL A 125 -7.31 -21.71 4.51
C VAL A 125 -5.85 -22.12 4.39
N THR A 126 -5.20 -22.48 5.50
CA THR A 126 -3.81 -22.91 5.50
C THR A 126 -3.63 -24.22 4.74
N MET A 127 -4.55 -25.16 4.92
CA MET A 127 -4.61 -26.43 4.17
C MET A 127 -4.78 -26.16 2.67
N TYR A 128 -5.77 -25.37 2.25
CA TYR A 128 -5.97 -25.05 0.84
C TYR A 128 -4.76 -24.36 0.21
N ARG A 129 -4.15 -23.42 0.94
CA ARG A 129 -2.93 -22.77 0.49
C ARG A 129 -1.79 -23.77 0.30
N SER A 130 -1.60 -24.71 1.22
CA SER A 130 -0.59 -25.77 1.06
C SER A 130 -0.87 -26.69 -0.13
N ALA A 131 -2.14 -27.06 -0.35
CA ALA A 131 -2.52 -27.90 -1.49
C ALA A 131 -2.26 -27.19 -2.83
N LEU A 132 -2.49 -25.88 -2.90
CA LEU A 132 -2.19 -25.07 -4.09
C LEU A 132 -0.69 -24.95 -4.38
N TYR A 133 0.18 -25.00 -3.36
CA TYR A 133 1.63 -24.98 -3.57
C TYR A 133 2.22 -26.35 -3.93
N GLN A 134 1.45 -27.43 -3.75
CA GLN A 134 1.86 -28.80 -4.06
C GLN A 134 1.49 -29.26 -5.48
N GLY A 135 0.61 -28.53 -6.17
CA GLY A 135 0.23 -28.77 -7.57
C GLY A 135 0.90 -27.79 -8.52
#